data_AF-A0A914EHQ2-F1
#
_entry.id   AF-A0A914EHQ2-F1
#
_cell.length_a   1.000
_cell.length_b   1.000
_cell.length_c   1.000
_cell.angle_alpha   90.00
_cell.angle_beta   90.00
_cell.angle_gamma   90.00
#
_symmetry.space_group_name_H-M   'P 1'
#
loop_
_entity.id
_entity.type
_entity.pdbx_description
1 polymer ?
#
loop_
_entity_poly.entity_id
_entity_poly.type
_entity_poly.pdbx_seq_one_letter_code
_entity_poly.pdbx_strand_id
1 'polypeptide(L)'
;MIWDFNRGNARDYIDTVLADPDAAKYTNGIAMHWYDDFGWFGPAYGSQVLQNIHDNHPDKWILNTEACTYYKPNLNLSKVEIGNWYHADYYARDIIDDLNHWSTGFVDWNMALNETGEPRWNDTYYDKNETIDAPIIVSKDGSEFYKQPSYYVIGHFSIPISYPYKFKHMDMSSRSYVWNIL
;
A
#
# COMPACT_ATOMS: atom_id res chain seq x y z
N MET A 1 -2.81 -12.02 -12.31
CA MET A 1 -2.59 -12.02 -10.85
C MET A 1 -3.80 -12.67 -10.19
N ILE A 2 -3.66 -13.11 -8.94
CA ILE A 2 -4.75 -13.62 -8.11
C ILE A 2 -4.78 -12.92 -6.75
N TRP A 3 -5.80 -13.19 -5.93
CA TRP A 3 -6.09 -12.61 -4.62
C TRP A 3 -6.72 -11.21 -4.68
N ASP A 4 -5.92 -10.17 -4.91
CA ASP A 4 -6.37 -8.76 -5.01
C ASP A 4 -7.27 -8.34 -3.85
N PHE A 5 -6.82 -8.65 -2.64
CA PHE A 5 -7.53 -8.39 -1.39
C PHE A 5 -6.55 -8.26 -0.22
N ASN A 6 -7.07 -8.04 1.00
CA ASN A 6 -6.26 -7.84 2.19
C ASN A 6 -5.48 -9.09 2.63
N ARG A 7 -4.46 -8.92 3.48
CA ARG A 7 -3.48 -9.96 3.81
C ARG A 7 -4.01 -11.11 4.67
N GLY A 8 -5.12 -10.93 5.39
CA GLY A 8 -5.59 -11.88 6.42
C GLY A 8 -5.74 -13.34 5.95
N ASN A 9 -6.50 -13.56 4.88
CA ASN A 9 -6.77 -14.89 4.33
C ASN A 9 -5.96 -15.20 3.05
N ALA A 10 -4.97 -14.36 2.74
CA ALA A 10 -4.23 -14.40 1.49
C ALA A 10 -3.56 -15.75 1.26
N ARG A 11 -2.83 -16.24 2.28
CA ARG A 11 -2.04 -17.46 2.17
C ARG A 11 -2.90 -18.66 1.79
N ASP A 12 -3.97 -18.91 2.53
CA ASP A 12 -4.81 -20.11 2.32
C ASP A 12 -5.44 -20.12 0.93
N TYR A 13 -5.90 -18.95 0.45
CA TYR A 13 -6.44 -18.81 -0.90
C TYR A 13 -5.37 -19.06 -1.97
N ILE A 14 -4.20 -18.44 -1.83
CA ILE A 14 -3.11 -18.53 -2.80
C ILE A 14 -2.56 -19.96 -2.87
N ASP A 15 -2.29 -20.58 -1.72
CA ASP A 15 -1.84 -21.97 -1.63
C ASP A 15 -2.84 -22.90 -2.32
N THR A 16 -4.14 -22.67 -2.13
CA THR A 16 -5.21 -23.46 -2.77
C THR A 16 -5.23 -23.29 -4.29
N VAL A 17 -5.18 -22.05 -4.79
CA VAL A 17 -5.23 -21.79 -6.24
C VAL A 17 -3.97 -22.31 -6.94
N LEU A 18 -2.80 -22.16 -6.33
CA LEU A 18 -1.53 -22.56 -6.93
C LEU A 18 -1.24 -24.06 -6.81
N ALA A 19 -1.95 -24.77 -5.94
CA ALA A 19 -1.93 -26.23 -5.90
C ALA A 19 -2.58 -26.89 -7.14
N ASP A 20 -3.44 -26.19 -7.86
CA ASP A 20 -4.01 -26.64 -9.13
C ASP A 20 -3.09 -26.26 -10.31
N PRO A 21 -2.44 -27.23 -11.00
CA PRO A 21 -1.56 -26.94 -12.13
C PRO A 21 -2.25 -26.22 -13.30
N ASP A 22 -3.56 -26.44 -13.50
CA ASP A 22 -4.31 -25.80 -14.57
C ASP A 22 -4.61 -24.33 -14.28
N ALA A 23 -4.71 -23.94 -13.01
CA ALA A 23 -4.81 -22.55 -12.58
C ALA A 23 -3.43 -21.88 -12.48
N ALA A 24 -2.45 -22.59 -11.92
CA ALA A 24 -1.10 -22.10 -11.67
C ALA A 24 -0.39 -21.65 -12.96
N LYS A 25 -0.62 -22.34 -14.09
CA LYS A 25 -0.03 -21.99 -15.39
C LYS A 25 -0.49 -20.64 -15.96
N TYR A 26 -1.62 -20.11 -15.50
CA TYR A 26 -2.12 -18.78 -15.87
C TYR A 26 -1.84 -17.72 -14.81
N THR A 27 -1.18 -18.09 -13.70
CA THR A 27 -0.90 -17.20 -12.59
C THR A 27 0.59 -16.91 -12.49
N ASN A 28 0.97 -15.70 -12.88
CA ASN A 28 2.35 -15.23 -12.79
C ASN A 28 2.64 -14.37 -11.56
N GLY A 29 1.60 -13.84 -10.91
CA GLY A 29 1.78 -12.94 -9.77
C GLY A 29 0.58 -12.88 -8.86
N ILE A 30 0.79 -12.23 -7.72
CA ILE A 30 -0.10 -12.18 -6.57
C ILE A 30 -0.34 -10.72 -6.23
N ALA A 31 -1.61 -10.34 -6.08
CA ALA A 31 -2.04 -8.98 -5.80
C ALA A 31 -2.47 -8.84 -4.33
N MET A 32 -2.01 -7.79 -3.64
CA MET A 32 -2.26 -7.54 -2.21
C MET A 32 -2.78 -6.13 -1.94
N HIS A 33 -3.64 -6.00 -0.93
CA HIS A 33 -4.08 -4.73 -0.36
C HIS A 33 -3.59 -4.61 1.10
N TRP A 34 -3.44 -3.38 1.60
CA TRP A 34 -2.84 -3.09 2.92
C TRP A 34 -3.82 -2.86 4.08
N TYR A 35 -5.14 -2.94 3.86
CA TYR A 35 -6.12 -2.38 4.81
C TYR A 35 -6.23 -3.12 6.15
N ASP A 36 -5.68 -4.34 6.22
CA ASP A 36 -5.63 -5.15 7.44
C ASP A 36 -4.31 -4.98 8.22
N ASP A 37 -3.35 -4.19 7.74
CA ASP A 37 -2.02 -4.06 8.34
C ASP A 37 -2.02 -3.24 9.63
N PHE A 38 -2.95 -2.29 9.73
CA PHE A 38 -3.00 -1.33 10.83
C PHE A 38 -4.01 -1.72 11.92
N GLY A 39 -4.57 -2.93 11.85
CA GLY A 39 -5.54 -3.45 12.82
C GLY A 39 -6.84 -2.65 12.89
N TRP A 40 -7.18 -1.90 11.85
CA TRP A 40 -8.40 -1.08 11.78
C TRP A 40 -9.68 -1.93 11.81
N PHE A 41 -9.63 -3.12 11.23
CA PHE A 41 -10.81 -3.98 11.04
C PHE A 41 -10.67 -5.37 11.68
N GLY A 42 -9.61 -5.61 12.46
CA GLY A 42 -9.31 -6.93 13.01
C GLY A 42 -7.85 -7.05 13.46
N PRO A 43 -7.31 -8.28 13.52
CA PRO A 43 -5.88 -8.49 13.74
C PRO A 43 -5.06 -7.73 12.68
N ALA A 44 -3.92 -7.18 13.10
CA ALA A 44 -2.97 -6.56 12.19
C ALA A 44 -2.18 -7.66 11.45
N TYR A 45 -2.21 -7.63 10.12
CA TYR A 45 -1.44 -8.54 9.27
C TYR A 45 -0.37 -7.73 8.56
N GLY A 46 0.87 -7.71 9.08
CA GLY A 46 1.97 -6.99 8.42
C GLY A 46 2.57 -7.74 7.23
N SER A 47 3.62 -7.15 6.64
CA SER A 47 4.33 -7.64 5.45
C SER A 47 4.94 -9.05 5.58
N GLN A 48 5.01 -9.62 6.79
CA GLN A 48 5.42 -11.02 7.00
C GLN A 48 4.56 -12.02 6.22
N VAL A 49 3.30 -11.68 5.92
CA VAL A 49 2.44 -12.51 5.06
C VAL A 49 3.04 -12.67 3.66
N LEU A 50 3.62 -11.61 3.09
CA LEU A 50 4.24 -11.63 1.77
C LEU A 50 5.48 -12.53 1.76
N GLN A 51 6.29 -12.51 2.84
CA GLN A 51 7.41 -13.43 3.00
C GLN A 51 6.95 -14.89 3.00
N ASN A 52 5.90 -15.23 3.77
CA ASN A 52 5.38 -16.60 3.81
C ASN A 52 4.87 -17.06 2.43
N ILE A 53 4.21 -16.16 1.70
CA ILE A 53 3.73 -16.44 0.34
C ILE A 53 4.91 -16.67 -0.61
N HIS A 54 5.94 -15.82 -0.54
CA HIS A 54 7.14 -15.97 -1.37
C HIS A 54 7.89 -17.27 -1.06
N ASP A 55 8.01 -17.66 0.22
CA ASP A 55 8.66 -18.90 0.62
C ASP A 55 7.96 -20.15 0.04
N ASN A 56 6.62 -20.11 -0.07
CA ASN A 56 5.83 -21.19 -0.68
C ASN A 56 5.85 -21.15 -2.22
N HIS A 57 5.86 -19.95 -2.82
CA HIS A 57 5.69 -19.73 -4.26
C HIS A 57 6.75 -18.77 -4.83
N PRO A 58 8.05 -19.13 -4.77
CA PRO A 58 9.14 -18.19 -5.08
C PRO A 58 9.22 -17.80 -6.56
N ASP A 59 8.53 -18.52 -7.45
CA ASP A 59 8.43 -18.20 -8.88
C ASP A 59 7.34 -17.15 -9.21
N LYS A 60 6.53 -16.75 -8.21
CA LYS A 60 5.46 -15.75 -8.37
C LYS A 60 5.92 -14.41 -7.83
N TRP A 61 5.72 -13.34 -8.60
CA TRP A 61 5.95 -11.98 -8.10
C TRP A 61 4.74 -11.49 -7.30
N ILE A 62 5.00 -10.66 -6.30
CA ILE A 62 3.96 -10.04 -5.47
C ILE A 62 3.89 -8.56 -5.82
N LEU A 63 2.69 -7.99 -5.86
CA LEU A 63 2.46 -6.56 -6.08
C LEU A 63 1.38 -6.08 -5.11
N ASN A 64 1.66 -4.99 -4.40
CA ASN A 64 0.58 -4.26 -3.73
C ASN A 64 -0.18 -3.46 -4.77
N THR A 65 -1.40 -3.91 -5.04
CA THR A 65 -2.25 -3.38 -6.12
C THR A 65 -3.17 -2.26 -5.65
N GLU A 66 -3.33 -2.10 -4.33
CA GLU A 66 -4.17 -1.06 -3.77
C GLU A 66 -3.78 -0.72 -2.33
N ALA A 67 -3.70 0.58 -2.07
CA ALA A 67 -3.58 1.15 -0.74
C ALA A 67 -4.25 2.53 -0.70
N CYS A 68 -4.97 2.81 0.38
CA CYS A 68 -5.41 4.16 0.71
C CYS A 68 -5.56 4.35 2.23
N THR A 69 -5.39 5.59 2.70
CA THR A 69 -5.71 5.94 4.08
C THR A 69 -7.20 6.24 4.19
N TYR A 70 -7.80 5.76 5.28
CA TYR A 70 -9.24 5.76 5.44
C TYR A 70 -9.66 6.35 6.78
N TYR A 71 -10.82 7.00 6.79
CA TYR A 71 -11.48 7.50 7.99
C TYR A 71 -12.69 6.63 8.34
N LYS A 72 -12.75 6.19 9.60
CA LYS A 72 -13.96 5.67 10.23
C LYS A 72 -14.20 6.35 11.57
N PRO A 73 -15.38 6.95 11.82
CA PRO A 73 -15.67 7.68 13.06
C PRO A 73 -15.44 6.88 14.34
N ASN A 74 -15.69 5.57 14.31
CA ASN A 74 -15.56 4.69 15.47
C ASN A 74 -14.12 4.20 15.73
N LEU A 75 -13.16 4.57 14.85
CA LEU A 75 -11.76 4.17 14.95
C LEU A 75 -10.81 5.35 15.24
N ASN A 76 -11.35 6.55 15.50
CA ASN A 76 -10.56 7.79 15.72
C ASN A 76 -9.51 8.06 14.62
N LEU A 77 -9.77 7.63 13.39
CA LEU A 77 -8.92 7.93 12.25
C LEU A 77 -9.12 9.40 11.84
N SER A 78 -8.23 9.98 11.03
CA SER A 78 -8.41 11.35 10.55
C SER A 78 -9.20 11.34 9.25
N LYS A 79 -10.08 12.33 9.05
CA LYS A 79 -10.72 12.61 7.75
C LYS A 79 -9.65 13.02 6.73
N VAL A 80 -10.06 13.30 5.49
CA VAL A 80 -9.20 14.05 4.57
C VAL A 80 -8.71 15.31 5.29
N GLU A 81 -7.41 15.35 5.55
CA GLU A 81 -6.75 16.41 6.30
C GLU A 81 -5.54 16.86 5.48
N ILE A 82 -5.62 18.10 4.99
CA ILE A 82 -4.56 18.67 4.16
C ILE A 82 -3.28 18.79 5.00
N GLY A 83 -2.21 18.16 4.55
CA GLY A 83 -0.91 18.18 5.24
C GLY A 83 -0.73 17.12 6.33
N ASN A 84 -1.58 16.09 6.40
CA ASN A 84 -1.47 15.05 7.42
C ASN A 84 -0.21 14.18 7.25
N TRP A 85 0.74 14.31 8.19
CA TRP A 85 1.99 13.54 8.19
C TRP A 85 1.85 12.09 8.66
N TYR A 86 0.83 11.75 9.46
CA TYR A 86 0.58 10.37 9.86
C TYR A 86 0.16 9.52 8.67
N HIS A 87 -0.63 10.09 7.75
CA HIS A 87 -0.96 9.40 6.50
C HIS A 87 0.29 9.11 5.69
N ALA A 88 1.20 10.08 5.53
CA ALA A 88 2.49 9.83 4.88
C ALA A 88 3.34 8.77 5.56
N ASP A 89 3.35 8.70 6.90
CA ASP A 89 4.08 7.68 7.66
C ASP A 89 3.56 6.27 7.35
N TYR A 90 2.24 6.08 7.23
CA TYR A 90 1.67 4.79 6.82
C TYR A 90 2.19 4.37 5.44
N TYR A 91 2.09 5.25 4.42
CA TYR A 91 2.60 4.94 3.07
C TYR A 91 4.09 4.61 3.09
N ALA A 92 4.90 5.39 3.81
CA ALA A 92 6.35 5.19 3.82
C ALA A 92 6.72 3.85 4.45
N ARG A 93 6.11 3.51 5.58
CA ARG A 93 6.37 2.24 6.28
C ARG A 93 5.93 1.04 5.46
N ASP A 94 4.71 1.07 4.93
CA ASP A 94 4.19 -0.04 4.13
C ASP A 94 5.01 -0.28 2.86
N ILE A 95 5.33 0.78 2.10
CA ILE A 95 6.17 0.65 0.90
C ILE A 95 7.54 0.07 1.26
N ILE A 96 8.20 0.56 2.33
CA ILE A 96 9.52 0.06 2.73
C ILE A 96 9.42 -1.39 3.18
N ASP A 97 8.48 -1.71 4.05
CA ASP A 97 8.33 -3.04 4.62
C ASP A 97 7.98 -4.05 3.52
N ASP A 98 7.05 -3.73 2.62
CA ASP A 98 6.66 -4.65 1.56
C ASP A 98 7.75 -4.88 0.52
N LEU A 99 8.50 -3.85 0.14
CA LEU A 99 9.67 -4.00 -0.73
C LEU A 99 10.75 -4.88 -0.06
N ASN A 100 10.86 -4.85 1.27
CA ASN A 100 11.72 -5.75 2.04
C ASN A 100 11.16 -7.18 2.18
N HIS A 101 9.88 -7.40 1.84
CA HIS A 101 9.21 -8.70 1.87
C HIS A 101 8.69 -9.10 0.48
N TRP A 102 9.52 -8.94 -0.54
CA TRP A 102 9.31 -9.46 -1.92
C TRP A 102 8.22 -8.80 -2.74
N SER A 103 7.56 -7.75 -2.25
CA SER A 103 6.73 -6.93 -3.11
C SER A 103 7.58 -6.29 -4.20
N THR A 104 7.09 -6.37 -5.43
CA THR A 104 7.77 -5.83 -6.60
C THR A 104 7.33 -4.42 -6.93
N GLY A 105 6.31 -3.89 -6.26
CA GLY A 105 5.81 -2.54 -6.48
C GLY A 105 4.67 -2.18 -5.55
N PHE A 106 4.17 -0.96 -5.72
CA PHE A 106 3.08 -0.40 -4.94
C PHE A 106 2.19 0.45 -5.84
N VAL A 107 0.88 0.33 -5.65
CA VAL A 107 -0.14 1.07 -6.39
C VAL A 107 -1.10 1.71 -5.39
N ASP A 108 -1.14 3.04 -5.41
CA ASP A 108 -2.10 3.84 -4.66
C ASP A 108 -3.51 3.74 -5.27
N TRP A 109 -4.55 3.98 -4.48
CA TRP A 109 -5.94 3.80 -4.90
C TRP A 109 -6.47 4.92 -5.79
N ASN A 110 -6.74 6.10 -5.22
CA ASN A 110 -7.24 7.25 -5.97
C ASN A 110 -6.12 8.27 -6.14
N MET A 111 -5.74 8.54 -7.40
CA MET A 111 -4.74 9.57 -7.68
C MET A 111 -5.15 10.95 -7.15
N ALA A 112 -6.44 11.28 -7.20
CA ALA A 112 -6.97 12.54 -6.72
C ALA A 112 -8.42 12.42 -6.22
N LEU A 113 -8.74 13.15 -5.15
CA LEU A 113 -10.09 13.32 -4.61
C LEU A 113 -10.34 14.79 -4.24
N ASN A 114 -11.57 15.16 -3.90
CA ASN A 114 -11.84 16.49 -3.35
C ASN A 114 -11.58 16.54 -1.82
N GLU A 115 -11.75 17.72 -1.22
CA GLU A 115 -11.54 17.98 0.22
C GLU A 115 -12.40 17.13 1.17
N THR A 116 -13.38 16.39 0.64
CA THR A 116 -14.24 15.46 1.39
C THR A 116 -14.07 13.99 0.99
N GLY A 117 -13.11 13.67 0.11
CA GLY A 117 -12.86 12.30 -0.34
C GLY A 117 -13.84 11.80 -1.42
N GLU A 118 -14.37 12.71 -2.23
CA GLU A 118 -15.37 12.47 -3.28
C GLU A 118 -14.80 12.78 -4.69
N PRO A 119 -15.46 12.36 -5.79
CA PRO A 119 -16.74 11.65 -5.87
C PRO A 119 -16.64 10.16 -5.53
N ARG A 120 -17.64 9.65 -4.82
CA ARG A 120 -17.84 8.22 -4.60
C ARG A 120 -19.32 7.89 -4.62
N TRP A 121 -19.65 6.64 -4.93
CA TRP A 121 -21.03 6.19 -4.92
C TRP A 121 -21.53 6.01 -3.47
N ASN A 122 -22.43 6.88 -3.01
CA ASN A 122 -22.84 7.01 -1.59
C ASN A 122 -24.16 6.28 -1.20
N ASP A 123 -24.53 5.20 -1.89
CA ASP A 123 -25.82 4.50 -1.66
C ASP A 123 -25.83 3.46 -0.53
N THR A 124 -24.71 3.24 0.16
CA THR A 124 -24.67 2.23 1.24
C THR A 124 -24.92 2.86 2.62
N TYR A 125 -25.89 2.29 3.32
CA TYR A 125 -26.31 2.64 4.69
C TYR A 125 -25.18 2.64 5.74
N TYR A 126 -24.02 2.04 5.43
CA TYR A 126 -22.89 1.84 6.34
C TYR A 126 -21.79 2.91 6.28
N ASP A 127 -21.79 3.77 5.24
CA ASP A 127 -20.56 4.46 4.81
C ASP A 127 -20.67 6.00 4.83
N LYS A 128 -21.81 6.58 5.21
CA LYS A 128 -22.07 8.04 5.07
C LYS A 128 -21.12 8.97 5.83
N ASN A 129 -20.39 8.45 6.82
CA ASN A 129 -19.46 9.23 7.63
C ASN A 129 -18.00 8.83 7.39
N GLU A 130 -17.73 7.90 6.47
CA GLU A 130 -16.39 7.45 6.16
C GLU A 130 -15.83 8.28 5.00
N THR A 131 -14.53 8.56 5.03
CA THR A 131 -13.86 9.35 3.98
C THR A 131 -12.57 8.65 3.58
N ILE A 132 -12.28 8.65 2.29
CA ILE A 132 -11.03 8.15 1.73
C ILE A 132 -10.15 9.35 1.43
N ASP A 133 -8.86 9.26 1.76
CA ASP A 133 -7.87 10.28 1.39
C ASP A 133 -7.17 9.89 0.09
N ALA A 134 -6.54 10.87 -0.56
CA ALA A 134 -5.79 10.70 -1.80
C ALA A 134 -4.50 11.53 -1.76
N PRO A 135 -3.43 11.14 -2.45
CA PRO A 135 -2.20 11.93 -2.52
C PRO A 135 -2.39 13.33 -3.12
N ILE A 136 -3.41 13.53 -3.96
CA ILE A 136 -3.77 14.85 -4.50
C ILE A 136 -5.19 15.20 -4.07
N ILE A 137 -5.35 16.36 -3.44
CA ILE A 137 -6.67 16.90 -3.09
C ILE A 137 -6.97 18.09 -4.00
N VAL A 138 -8.08 18.03 -4.73
CA VAL A 138 -8.54 19.12 -5.61
C VAL A 138 -9.59 19.96 -4.89
N SER A 139 -9.48 21.28 -4.95
CA SER A 139 -10.48 22.18 -4.38
C SER A 139 -11.85 21.92 -5.00
N LYS A 140 -12.93 22.15 -4.25
CA LYS A 140 -14.29 21.87 -4.74
C LYS A 140 -14.67 22.59 -6.04
N ASP A 141 -14.12 23.78 -6.28
CA ASP A 141 -14.32 24.56 -7.50
C ASP A 141 -13.33 24.20 -8.63
N GLY A 142 -12.38 23.29 -8.37
CA GLY A 142 -11.35 22.85 -9.30
C GLY A 142 -10.27 23.89 -9.62
N SER A 143 -10.21 25.00 -8.86
CA SER A 143 -9.26 26.08 -9.10
C SER A 143 -7.84 25.75 -8.62
N GLU A 144 -7.71 24.91 -7.60
CA GLU A 144 -6.44 24.57 -6.96
C GLU A 144 -6.35 23.07 -6.66
N PHE A 145 -5.11 22.58 -6.49
CA PHE A 145 -4.86 21.24 -5.99
C PHE A 145 -3.71 21.24 -4.98
N TYR A 146 -3.84 20.39 -3.97
CA TYR A 146 -2.89 20.19 -2.89
C TYR A 146 -2.23 18.84 -3.07
N LYS A 147 -0.90 18.84 -3.15
CA LYS A 147 -0.10 17.61 -3.07
C LYS A 147 0.10 17.29 -1.59
N GLN A 148 -0.53 16.23 -1.12
CA GLN A 148 -0.42 15.77 0.26
C GLN A 148 0.99 15.23 0.56
N PRO A 149 1.39 15.12 1.83
CA PRO A 149 2.64 14.47 2.21
C PRO A 149 2.83 13.08 1.57
N SER A 150 1.77 12.28 1.44
CA SER A 150 1.78 10.96 0.79
C SER A 150 2.20 11.02 -0.69
N TYR A 151 1.86 12.08 -1.43
CA TYR A 151 2.32 12.29 -2.80
C TYR A 151 3.85 12.33 -2.90
N TYR A 152 4.49 13.03 -1.96
CA TYR A 152 5.95 13.14 -1.93
C TYR A 152 6.60 11.84 -1.48
N VAL A 153 5.98 11.10 -0.56
CA VAL A 153 6.42 9.76 -0.16
C VAL A 153 6.42 8.81 -1.36
N ILE A 154 5.30 8.70 -2.09
CA ILE A 154 5.22 7.89 -3.32
C ILE A 154 6.25 8.38 -4.34
N GLY A 155 6.46 9.70 -4.43
CA GLY A 155 7.52 10.33 -5.23
C GLY A 155 8.92 9.77 -4.94
N HIS A 156 9.28 9.58 -3.68
CA HIS A 156 10.59 9.04 -3.28
C HIS A 156 10.84 7.61 -3.79
N PHE A 157 9.80 6.81 -3.98
CA PHE A 157 9.91 5.42 -4.46
C PHE A 157 9.63 5.26 -5.96
N SER A 158 9.07 6.29 -6.61
CA SER A 158 8.69 6.26 -8.05
C SER A 158 9.73 6.88 -8.99
N ILE A 159 10.60 7.77 -8.49
CA ILE A 159 11.70 8.39 -9.27
C ILE A 159 12.82 7.35 -9.46
N PRO A 160 13.39 7.19 -10.68
CA PRO A 160 13.54 5.89 -11.31
C PRO A 160 14.52 4.99 -10.57
N ILE A 161 13.97 3.94 -9.98
CA ILE A 161 14.67 2.67 -9.86
C ILE A 161 14.70 2.11 -11.29
N SER A 162 15.73 2.48 -12.05
CA SER A 162 15.85 2.11 -13.48
C SER A 162 15.70 0.59 -13.67
N TYR A 163 14.80 0.18 -14.55
CA TYR A 163 14.60 -1.22 -14.88
C TYR A 163 15.78 -1.74 -15.74
N PRO A 164 16.31 -2.95 -15.47
CA PRO A 164 15.96 -3.84 -14.37
C PRO A 164 16.58 -3.38 -13.04
N TYR A 165 15.75 -3.26 -12.00
CA TYR A 165 16.23 -2.98 -10.65
C TYR A 165 16.35 -4.27 -9.83
N LYS A 166 17.31 -4.27 -8.92
CA LYS A 166 17.51 -5.33 -7.94
C LYS A 166 17.66 -4.70 -6.57
N PHE A 167 16.80 -5.09 -5.64
CA PHE A 167 17.02 -4.79 -4.23
C PHE A 167 18.31 -5.47 -3.77
N LYS A 168 19.15 -4.73 -3.06
CA LYS A 168 20.35 -5.26 -2.41
C LYS A 168 20.14 -5.18 -0.91
N HIS A 169 20.54 -6.24 -0.22
CA HIS A 169 20.57 -6.24 1.23
C HIS A 169 21.45 -5.10 1.74
N MET A 170 20.94 -4.32 2.70
CA MET A 170 21.66 -3.27 3.40
C MET A 170 21.82 -3.67 4.87
N ASP A 171 23.05 -3.86 5.32
CA ASP A 171 23.36 -4.21 6.70
C ASP A 171 23.63 -2.94 7.52
N MET A 172 22.76 -2.65 8.48
CA MET A 172 22.88 -1.51 9.39
C MET A 172 23.71 -1.79 10.65
N SER A 173 24.27 -3.00 10.81
CA SER A 173 25.12 -3.36 11.95
C SER A 173 26.49 -2.66 11.93
N SER A 174 26.91 -2.14 10.77
CA SER A 174 28.15 -1.38 10.61
C SER A 174 27.96 0.11 10.95
N ARG A 175 28.02 0.44 12.25
CA ARG A 175 28.16 1.85 12.68
C ARG A 175 29.55 2.38 12.32
N SER A 176 29.70 2.86 11.10
CA SER A 176 30.78 3.78 10.72
C SER A 176 30.16 5.02 10.08
N TYR A 177 29.73 5.95 10.94
CA TYR A 177 29.40 7.30 10.52
C TYR A 177 30.71 8.05 10.25
N VAL A 178 31.03 8.31 8.99
CA VAL A 178 31.98 9.35 8.60
C VAL A 178 31.18 10.40 7.83
N TRP A 179 30.72 11.42 8.56
CA TRP A 179 30.18 12.64 7.96
C TRP A 179 31.35 13.43 7.39
N ASN A 180 31.60 13.33 6.09
CA ASN A 180 32.37 14.35 5.38
C ASN A 180 31.38 15.27 4.68
N ILE A 181 31.15 16.42 5.31
CA ILE A 181 30.53 17.58 4.68
C ILE A 181 31.61 18.25 3.83
N LEU A 182 31.35 18.41 2.54
CA LEU A 182 31.92 19.48 1.70
C LEU A 182 30.76 20.31 1.17
#